data_AF-A0A9R0VXM4-F1
#
_entry.id   AF-A0A9R0VXM4-F1
#
_cell.length_a   1.000
_cell.length_b   1.000
_cell.length_c   1.000
_cell.angle_alpha   90.00
_cell.angle_beta   90.00
_cell.angle_gamma   90.00
#
_symmetry.space_group_name_H-M   'P 1'
#
loop_
_entity.id
_entity.type
_entity.pdbx_description
1 polymer ?
#
loop_
_entity_poly.entity_id
_entity_poly.type
_entity_poly.pdbx_seq_one_letter_code
_entity_poly.pdbx_strand_id
1 'polypeptide(L)'
;MAADPSAAAAPADPDGPDAVRFTWNAWPRSKVEASRCVVPLAAAISPVRSPESLASPPLPYPPLRCKPPCSALLNPFARVDFTAKIWICPLCFSRNHFPPHYAGISENNVPAELFTQCSTVEYLVAGPPGSPAPLPPVFLFVIDTCVIEEELEYVKLSMRKAVALLPEHALVGLVTFGTQVHLHELGFSELSKIYVFRGSKEISKEQILDQLGLSGGGRPGFPKMTQQPGVQQVNGMHPLVTTGVNRFLLPVSECECTLSTLLDELQPDQWPVEAGNRAIRCTGVALNVAAGLLGACVPGTGARIIALLGGPCTEGPGVIVSKDLSEPVRSHKDLDKDAAPHFQKAVKFYDGLAKQLVSQGHVLDVFASALDQVGLAEMKLAIERTGGLVVLSESFGHSVFKDSFKRIFEGGEHSLGLSFNGTFEINCSKDIKVQGVIGPCTSLEK
;
A
#
# COMPACT_ATOMS: atom_id res chain seq x y z
N MET A 1 20.53 21.36 46.01
CA MET A 1 19.59 20.98 44.93
C MET A 1 20.28 21.25 43.62
N ALA A 2 20.92 20.23 43.05
CA ALA A 2 21.52 20.32 41.72
C ALA A 2 20.42 20.04 40.70
N ALA A 3 20.24 20.92 39.72
CA ALA A 3 19.34 20.70 38.61
C ALA A 3 19.85 19.54 37.75
N ASP A 4 18.96 18.62 37.43
CA ASP A 4 19.18 17.50 36.52
C ASP A 4 19.45 18.03 35.10
N PRO A 5 20.62 17.75 34.49
CA PRO A 5 20.96 18.20 33.15
C PRO A 5 20.34 17.34 32.04
N SER A 6 19.45 16.38 32.34
CA SER A 6 18.86 15.48 31.33
C SER A 6 17.64 16.03 30.58
N ALA A 7 17.19 17.25 30.83
CA ALA A 7 16.22 17.92 29.98
C ALA A 7 16.91 18.50 28.72
N ALA A 8 17.55 17.64 27.93
CA ALA A 8 17.88 17.99 26.56
C ALA A 8 16.55 18.25 25.83
N ALA A 9 16.31 19.50 25.46
CA ALA A 9 15.20 19.86 24.59
C ALA A 9 15.22 18.91 23.39
N ALA A 10 14.06 18.32 23.06
CA ALA A 10 13.92 17.50 21.86
C ALA A 10 14.54 18.28 20.68
N PRO A 11 15.41 17.65 19.86
CA PRO A 11 16.02 18.34 18.74
C PRO A 11 14.91 18.97 17.90
N ALA A 12 15.06 20.27 17.59
CA ALA A 12 14.12 20.97 16.73
C ALA A 12 13.97 20.17 15.43
N ASP A 13 12.72 19.93 15.01
CA ASP A 13 12.41 19.18 13.80
C ASP A 13 13.18 19.78 12.61
N PRO A 14 14.10 19.04 11.97
CA PRO A 14 14.91 19.56 10.87
C PRO A 14 14.08 19.99 9.66
N ASP A 15 12.86 19.48 9.52
CA ASP A 15 11.93 19.84 8.44
C ASP A 15 10.90 20.90 8.87
N GLY A 16 11.01 21.42 10.09
CA GLY A 16 10.20 22.51 10.62
C GLY A 16 8.73 22.12 10.87
N PRO A 17 7.86 23.09 11.23
CA PRO A 17 6.47 22.83 11.59
C PRO A 17 5.64 22.23 10.44
N ASP A 18 5.97 22.55 9.20
CA ASP A 18 5.26 22.06 8.01
C ASP A 18 5.81 20.73 7.45
N ALA A 19 6.89 20.19 8.04
CA ALA A 19 7.66 19.06 7.48
C ALA A 19 8.05 19.27 6.01
N VAL A 20 8.48 20.50 5.69
CA VAL A 20 8.95 20.90 4.36
C VAL A 20 10.32 21.52 4.49
N ARG A 21 11.30 20.92 3.82
CA ARG A 21 12.67 21.44 3.76
C ARG A 21 13.05 21.80 2.34
N PHE A 22 13.21 23.09 2.09
CA PHE A 22 13.68 23.60 0.81
C PHE A 22 15.20 23.60 0.73
N THR A 23 15.69 23.33 -0.47
CA THR A 23 17.08 23.60 -0.88
C THR A 23 17.43 25.10 -0.77
N TRP A 24 16.46 25.97 -1.05
CA TRP A 24 16.59 27.43 -0.97
C TRP A 24 15.35 28.04 -0.32
N ASN A 25 15.54 28.76 0.79
CA ASN A 25 14.46 29.53 1.45
C ASN A 25 14.28 30.94 0.87
N ALA A 26 15.19 31.37 -0.02
CA ALA A 26 15.10 32.59 -0.79
C ALA A 26 15.24 32.26 -2.27
N TRP A 27 14.20 32.54 -3.06
CA TRP A 27 14.11 32.07 -4.44
C TRP A 27 14.67 33.08 -5.44
N PRO A 28 15.26 32.61 -6.55
CA PRO A 28 15.70 33.48 -7.64
C PRO A 28 14.49 34.25 -8.22
N ARG A 29 14.69 35.53 -8.54
CA ARG A 29 13.61 36.40 -9.04
C ARG A 29 13.50 36.41 -10.56
N SER A 30 14.45 35.79 -11.25
CA SER A 30 14.46 35.66 -12.71
C SER A 30 14.89 34.28 -13.16
N LYS A 31 14.51 33.91 -14.39
CA LYS A 31 14.95 32.65 -15.02
C LYS A 31 16.47 32.59 -15.18
N VAL A 32 17.13 33.73 -15.39
CA VAL A 32 18.59 33.81 -15.53
C VAL A 32 19.26 33.46 -14.20
N GLU A 33 18.81 34.03 -13.10
CA GLU A 33 19.29 33.67 -11.76
C GLU A 33 19.03 32.19 -11.45
N ALA A 34 17.81 31.70 -11.74
CA ALA A 34 17.47 30.30 -11.54
C ALA A 34 18.37 29.35 -12.35
N SER A 35 18.72 29.70 -13.60
CA SER A 35 19.63 28.90 -14.43
C SER A 35 21.07 28.86 -13.92
N ARG A 36 21.45 29.81 -13.07
CA ARG A 36 22.78 29.87 -12.42
C ARG A 36 22.83 29.12 -11.09
N CYS A 37 21.67 28.71 -10.56
CA CYS A 37 21.61 27.89 -9.36
C CYS A 37 22.11 26.47 -9.69
N VAL A 38 23.24 26.07 -9.08
CA VAL A 38 23.80 24.72 -9.24
C VAL A 38 22.89 23.66 -8.65
N VAL A 39 22.25 23.96 -7.51
CA VAL A 39 21.24 23.12 -6.87
C VAL A 39 19.86 23.63 -7.29
N PRO A 40 18.96 22.77 -7.82
CA PRO A 40 17.63 23.20 -8.23
C PRO A 40 16.79 23.65 -7.03
N LEU A 41 15.78 24.48 -7.28
CA LEU A 41 14.74 24.74 -6.29
C LEU A 41 13.90 23.47 -6.10
N ALA A 42 14.21 22.73 -5.05
CA ALA A 42 13.53 21.51 -4.65
C ALA A 42 13.13 21.57 -3.15
N ALA A 43 12.13 20.76 -2.80
CA ALA A 43 11.66 20.56 -1.44
C ALA A 43 11.59 19.07 -1.11
N ALA A 44 12.05 18.69 0.08
CA ALA A 44 11.68 17.43 0.72
C ALA A 44 10.41 17.68 1.53
N ILE A 45 9.40 16.81 1.35
CA ILE A 45 8.07 16.96 1.94
C ILE A 45 7.70 15.62 2.58
N SER A 46 7.25 15.65 3.84
CA SER A 46 6.68 14.49 4.54
C SER A 46 5.17 14.71 4.71
N PRO A 47 4.32 14.19 3.80
CA PRO A 47 2.90 14.58 3.73
C PRO A 47 2.06 14.11 4.92
N VAL A 48 2.43 12.98 5.53
CA VAL A 48 1.73 12.40 6.68
C VAL A 48 2.63 12.57 7.89
N ARG A 49 2.15 13.30 8.89
CA ARG A 49 2.83 13.49 10.17
C ARG A 49 2.03 12.86 11.31
N SER A 50 2.68 12.59 12.43
CA SER A 50 1.96 12.19 13.64
C SER A 50 1.01 13.32 14.08
N PRO A 51 -0.22 13.01 14.53
CA PRO A 51 -1.18 14.03 14.96
C PRO A 51 -0.64 14.98 16.04
N GLU A 52 0.24 14.48 16.91
CA GLU A 52 0.89 15.25 17.98
C GLU A 52 1.85 16.32 17.48
N SER A 53 2.32 16.20 16.23
CA SER A 53 3.22 17.18 15.63
C SER A 53 2.48 18.32 14.90
N LEU A 54 1.15 18.23 14.78
CA LEU A 54 0.33 19.26 14.15
C LEU A 54 -0.10 20.31 15.17
N ALA A 55 -0.14 21.57 14.73
CA ALA A 55 -0.56 22.70 15.58
C ALA A 55 -2.06 22.71 15.91
N SER A 56 -2.87 21.93 15.19
CA SER A 56 -4.30 21.79 15.41
C SER A 56 -4.73 20.33 15.32
N PRO A 57 -5.78 19.93 16.07
CA PRO A 57 -6.43 18.65 15.83
C PRO A 57 -7.07 18.61 14.43
N PRO A 58 -7.41 17.42 13.90
CA PRO A 58 -8.08 17.28 12.62
C PRO A 58 -9.38 18.10 12.57
N LEU A 59 -9.56 18.86 11.49
CA LEU A 59 -10.68 19.78 11.32
C LEU A 59 -11.95 18.97 10.93
N PRO A 60 -13.05 19.04 11.69
CA PRO A 60 -14.22 18.18 11.50
C PRO A 60 -15.17 18.67 10.39
N TYR A 61 -14.62 19.28 9.34
CA TYR A 61 -15.36 19.87 8.24
C TYR A 61 -14.56 19.78 6.93
N PRO A 62 -15.23 19.82 5.76
CA PRO A 62 -14.54 19.77 4.48
C PRO A 62 -13.74 21.06 4.20
N PRO A 63 -12.62 20.96 3.48
CA PRO A 63 -11.80 22.13 3.16
C PRO A 63 -12.50 23.08 2.17
N LEU A 64 -12.33 24.38 2.36
CA LEU A 64 -12.85 25.39 1.44
C LEU A 64 -11.92 25.55 0.23
N ARG A 65 -12.46 25.36 -0.98
CA ARG A 65 -11.69 25.43 -2.24
C ARG A 65 -11.94 26.74 -2.97
N CYS A 66 -10.90 27.26 -3.62
CA CYS A 66 -11.01 28.35 -4.58
C CYS A 66 -11.82 27.90 -5.79
N LYS A 67 -12.54 28.85 -6.43
CA LYS A 67 -13.28 28.60 -7.67
C LYS A 67 -12.39 27.96 -8.75
N PRO A 68 -12.92 26.99 -9.53
CA PRO A 68 -12.23 26.43 -10.68
C PRO A 68 -11.77 27.50 -11.68
N PRO A 69 -10.64 27.29 -12.38
CA PRO A 69 -9.83 26.06 -12.40
C PRO A 69 -8.79 25.97 -11.27
N CYS A 70 -8.72 26.93 -10.34
CA CYS A 70 -7.62 26.99 -9.36
C CYS A 70 -7.68 25.89 -8.29
N SER A 71 -8.86 25.65 -7.69
CA SER A 71 -9.11 24.57 -6.71
C SER A 71 -8.24 24.55 -5.43
N ALA A 72 -7.34 25.52 -5.26
CA ALA A 72 -6.48 25.66 -4.09
C ALA A 72 -7.28 25.86 -2.80
N LEU A 73 -6.77 25.33 -1.70
CA LEU A 73 -7.45 25.40 -0.40
C LEU A 73 -7.30 26.78 0.24
N LEU A 74 -8.30 27.18 1.03
CA LEU A 74 -8.16 28.26 2.00
C LEU A 74 -6.99 27.95 2.94
N ASN A 75 -6.17 28.94 3.21
CA ASN A 75 -4.96 28.81 4.02
C ASN A 75 -4.59 30.19 4.61
N PRO A 76 -3.65 30.26 5.58
CA PRO A 76 -3.34 31.50 6.31
C PRO A 76 -2.80 32.65 5.44
N PHE A 77 -2.35 32.38 4.22
CA PHE A 77 -1.86 33.41 3.29
C PHE A 77 -2.98 34.08 2.48
N ALA A 78 -4.23 33.63 2.62
CA ALA A 78 -5.38 34.26 1.99
C ALA A 78 -5.72 35.61 2.64
N ARG A 79 -6.07 36.62 1.83
CA ARG A 79 -6.59 37.88 2.35
C ARG A 79 -8.10 37.77 2.56
N VAL A 80 -8.58 38.14 3.74
CA VAL A 80 -10.01 38.09 4.09
C VAL A 80 -10.58 39.50 4.17
N ASP A 81 -11.75 39.69 3.56
CA ASP A 81 -12.61 40.85 3.76
C ASP A 81 -13.83 40.38 4.56
N PHE A 82 -13.83 40.70 5.86
CA PHE A 82 -14.87 40.30 6.80
C PHE A 82 -16.20 41.02 6.56
N THR A 83 -16.16 42.25 6.00
CA THR A 83 -17.36 43.02 5.71
C THR A 83 -18.12 42.43 4.53
N ALA A 84 -17.41 42.14 3.44
CA ALA A 84 -17.99 41.52 2.26
C ALA A 84 -18.13 39.98 2.38
N LYS A 85 -17.55 39.39 3.44
CA LYS A 85 -17.48 37.94 3.67
C LYS A 85 -16.91 37.21 2.46
N ILE A 86 -15.75 37.69 1.99
CA ILE A 86 -14.99 37.08 0.91
C ILE A 86 -13.55 36.82 1.32
N TRP A 87 -12.90 35.88 0.64
CA TRP A 87 -11.46 35.68 0.71
C TRP A 87 -10.83 35.72 -0.68
N ILE A 88 -9.60 36.18 -0.74
CA ILE A 88 -8.80 36.30 -1.96
C ILE A 88 -7.76 35.19 -1.95
N CYS A 89 -7.84 34.30 -2.93
CA CYS A 89 -6.90 33.18 -3.05
C CYS A 89 -5.47 33.68 -3.28
N PRO A 90 -4.46 33.21 -2.53
CA PRO A 90 -3.08 33.68 -2.68
C PRO A 90 -2.41 33.21 -3.97
N LEU A 91 -2.93 32.17 -4.63
CA LEU A 91 -2.33 31.63 -5.86
C LEU A 91 -2.87 32.30 -7.13
N CYS A 92 -4.20 32.46 -7.23
CA CYS A 92 -4.85 32.98 -8.43
C CYS A 92 -5.45 34.38 -8.29
N PHE A 93 -5.50 34.95 -7.07
CA PHE A 93 -6.10 36.24 -6.72
C PHE A 93 -7.62 36.34 -7.00
N SER A 94 -8.30 35.21 -7.22
CA SER A 94 -9.76 35.17 -7.34
C SER A 94 -10.44 35.51 -6.02
N ARG A 95 -11.58 36.21 -6.11
CA ARG A 95 -12.47 36.51 -4.98
C ARG A 95 -13.49 35.37 -4.80
N ASN A 96 -13.46 34.76 -3.63
CA ASN A 96 -14.32 33.65 -3.26
C ASN A 96 -15.24 34.07 -2.10
N HIS A 97 -16.53 33.76 -2.19
CA HIS A 97 -17.44 33.99 -1.08
C HIS A 97 -17.30 32.89 -0.05
N PHE A 98 -17.40 33.25 1.23
CA PHE A 98 -17.57 32.26 2.28
C PHE A 98 -18.96 31.60 2.17
N PRO A 99 -19.05 30.28 2.41
CA PRO A 99 -20.33 29.58 2.42
C PRO A 99 -21.16 29.96 3.66
N PRO A 100 -22.49 29.67 3.68
CA PRO A 100 -23.38 30.12 4.75
C PRO A 100 -22.95 29.72 6.17
N HIS A 101 -22.28 28.58 6.35
CA HIS A 101 -21.81 28.12 7.66
C HIS A 101 -20.63 28.97 8.22
N TYR A 102 -20.01 29.81 7.40
CA TYR A 102 -19.00 30.80 7.83
C TYR A 102 -19.63 32.19 8.04
N ALA A 103 -20.96 32.31 8.15
CA ALA A 103 -21.62 33.61 8.28
C ALA A 103 -21.18 34.44 9.50
N GLY A 104 -20.67 33.81 10.56
CA GLY A 104 -20.15 34.47 11.76
C GLY A 104 -18.69 34.91 11.68
N ILE A 105 -18.03 34.77 10.53
CA ILE A 105 -16.62 35.12 10.38
C ILE A 105 -16.36 36.60 10.69
N SER A 106 -15.34 36.88 11.50
CA SER A 106 -14.89 38.23 11.87
C SER A 106 -13.42 38.20 12.27
N GLU A 107 -12.82 39.37 12.54
CA GLU A 107 -11.42 39.46 13.00
C GLU A 107 -11.15 38.63 14.26
N ASN A 108 -12.15 38.48 15.14
CA ASN A 108 -12.05 37.70 16.39
C ASN A 108 -12.63 36.29 16.26
N ASN A 109 -13.18 35.92 15.10
CA ASN A 109 -13.81 34.63 14.86
C ASN A 109 -13.41 34.12 13.47
N VAL A 110 -12.19 33.60 13.38
CA VAL A 110 -11.64 33.01 12.17
C VAL A 110 -11.62 31.48 12.28
N PRO A 111 -11.83 30.77 11.16
CA PRO A 111 -11.64 29.32 11.09
C PRO A 111 -10.18 28.91 11.34
N ALA A 112 -9.96 27.64 11.68
CA ALA A 112 -8.67 27.17 12.14
C ALA A 112 -7.57 27.27 11.06
N GLU A 113 -7.92 26.98 9.81
CA GLU A 113 -7.05 27.05 8.63
C GLU A 113 -6.59 28.47 8.24
N LEU A 114 -7.03 29.51 8.97
CA LEU A 114 -6.54 30.87 8.81
C LEU A 114 -5.57 31.31 9.90
N PHE A 115 -5.39 30.53 10.96
CA PHE A 115 -4.36 30.83 11.95
C PHE A 115 -2.97 30.59 11.35
N THR A 116 -2.04 31.52 11.57
CA THR A 116 -0.68 31.44 11.00
C THR A 116 0.11 30.23 11.49
N GLN A 117 -0.19 29.72 12.69
CA GLN A 117 0.38 28.49 13.23
C GLN A 117 -0.21 27.22 12.60
N CYS A 118 -1.33 27.32 11.89
CA CYS A 118 -2.04 26.22 11.24
C CYS A 118 -1.79 26.23 9.72
N SER A 119 -0.54 26.43 9.29
CA SER A 119 -0.14 26.34 7.88
C SER A 119 -0.24 24.92 7.33
N THR A 120 -0.13 23.92 8.21
CA THR A 120 -0.37 22.51 7.93
C THR A 120 -1.53 22.02 8.79
N VAL A 121 -2.60 21.54 8.15
CA VAL A 121 -3.81 21.04 8.82
C VAL A 121 -4.31 19.78 8.14
N GLU A 122 -4.97 18.93 8.92
CA GLU A 122 -5.68 17.75 8.45
C GLU A 122 -7.19 18.01 8.47
N TYR A 123 -7.91 17.57 7.44
CA TYR A 123 -9.37 17.68 7.37
C TYR A 123 -10.01 16.31 7.45
N LEU A 124 -10.99 16.15 8.33
CA LEU A 124 -11.87 14.99 8.36
C LEU A 124 -13.02 15.20 7.38
N VAL A 125 -12.88 14.63 6.19
CA VAL A 125 -13.94 14.66 5.19
C VAL A 125 -14.91 13.52 5.50
N ALA A 126 -15.93 13.81 6.30
CA ALA A 126 -17.08 12.91 6.38
C ALA A 126 -17.72 12.81 5.00
N GLY A 127 -18.00 11.60 4.54
CA GLY A 127 -18.85 11.41 3.36
C GLY A 127 -20.22 12.07 3.60
N PRO A 128 -20.95 12.43 2.53
CA PRO A 128 -22.30 12.98 2.67
C PRO A 128 -23.17 12.05 3.54
N PRO A 129 -24.14 12.57 4.32
CA PRO A 129 -25.00 11.75 5.17
C PRO A 129 -25.59 10.56 4.39
N GLY A 130 -25.32 9.34 4.85
CA GLY A 130 -25.69 8.10 4.14
C GLY A 130 -24.58 7.50 3.25
N SER A 131 -23.38 8.08 3.24
CA SER A 131 -22.19 7.45 2.64
C SER A 131 -21.87 6.13 3.35
N PRO A 132 -21.48 5.08 2.59
CA PRO A 132 -21.06 3.81 3.20
C PRO A 132 -19.90 4.04 4.17
N ALA A 133 -19.82 3.19 5.20
CA ALA A 133 -18.70 3.18 6.14
C ALA A 133 -17.36 3.09 5.38
N PRO A 134 -16.27 3.63 5.95
CA PRO A 134 -14.94 3.46 5.37
C PRO A 134 -14.69 2.00 5.05
N LEU A 135 -14.16 1.73 3.85
CA LEU A 135 -13.83 0.36 3.45
C LEU A 135 -12.72 -0.17 4.37
N PRO A 136 -12.87 -1.40 4.91
CA PRO A 136 -11.84 -1.97 5.77
C PRO A 136 -10.53 -2.16 4.98
N PRO A 137 -9.37 -1.92 5.61
CA PRO A 137 -8.09 -2.21 4.99
C PRO A 137 -7.92 -3.72 4.81
N VAL A 138 -7.21 -4.12 3.75
CA VAL A 138 -6.93 -5.53 3.45
C VAL A 138 -5.44 -5.83 3.66
N PHE A 139 -5.14 -6.90 4.38
CA PHE A 139 -3.80 -7.45 4.56
C PHE A 139 -3.75 -8.87 4.00
N LEU A 140 -3.12 -9.03 2.83
CA LEU A 140 -2.96 -10.32 2.16
C LEU A 140 -1.53 -10.82 2.38
N PHE A 141 -1.39 -11.85 3.21
CA PHE A 141 -0.08 -12.45 3.48
C PHE A 141 0.27 -13.45 2.37
N VAL A 142 1.47 -13.32 1.82
CA VAL A 142 2.02 -14.22 0.80
C VAL A 142 3.27 -14.87 1.37
N ILE A 143 3.16 -16.13 1.79
CA ILE A 143 4.18 -16.84 2.55
C ILE A 143 4.89 -17.86 1.67
N ASP A 144 6.20 -17.71 1.60
CA ASP A 144 7.10 -18.65 0.95
C ASP A 144 7.37 -19.87 1.84
N THR A 145 7.04 -21.06 1.36
CA THR A 145 7.24 -22.33 2.08
C THR A 145 8.51 -23.07 1.63
N CYS A 146 9.24 -22.57 0.63
CA CYS A 146 10.52 -23.14 0.20
C CYS A 146 11.67 -22.64 1.11
N VAL A 147 11.52 -22.85 2.42
CA VAL A 147 12.47 -22.52 3.49
C VAL A 147 12.65 -23.72 4.42
N ILE A 148 13.67 -23.70 5.28
CA ILE A 148 13.83 -24.74 6.30
C ILE A 148 12.76 -24.60 7.40
N GLU A 149 12.48 -25.70 8.10
CA GLU A 149 11.45 -25.76 9.16
C GLU A 149 11.62 -24.64 10.20
N GLU A 150 12.86 -24.41 10.66
CA GLU A 150 13.15 -23.39 11.67
C GLU A 150 12.74 -21.97 11.22
N GLU A 151 13.04 -21.62 9.97
CA GLU A 151 12.68 -20.34 9.38
C GLU A 151 11.16 -20.19 9.25
N LEU A 152 10.48 -21.28 8.86
CA LEU A 152 9.02 -21.30 8.77
C LEU A 152 8.37 -21.13 10.15
N GLU A 153 8.93 -21.72 11.21
CA GLU A 153 8.45 -21.53 12.58
C GLU A 153 8.57 -20.06 13.05
N TYR A 154 9.67 -19.38 12.70
CA TYR A 154 9.79 -17.95 12.97
C TYR A 154 8.74 -17.12 12.21
N VAL A 155 8.45 -17.48 10.96
CA VAL A 155 7.38 -16.86 10.18
C VAL A 155 6.03 -17.08 10.85
N LYS A 156 5.68 -18.32 11.21
CA LYS A 156 4.43 -18.65 11.91
C LYS A 156 4.26 -17.84 13.20
N LEU A 157 5.31 -17.73 14.01
CA LEU A 157 5.28 -16.95 15.26
C LEU A 157 5.05 -15.45 15.00
N SER A 158 5.74 -14.87 14.02
CA SER A 158 5.57 -13.47 13.65
C SER A 158 4.20 -13.19 13.05
N MET A 159 3.66 -14.11 12.25
CA MET A 159 2.31 -14.06 11.70
C MET A 159 1.24 -14.05 12.79
N ARG A 160 1.32 -14.94 13.79
CA ARG A 160 0.37 -14.95 14.92
C ARG A 160 0.38 -13.61 15.67
N LYS A 161 1.57 -13.04 15.89
CA LYS A 161 1.71 -11.71 16.51
C LYS A 161 1.12 -10.61 15.65
N ALA A 162 1.32 -10.65 14.34
CA ALA A 162 0.74 -9.67 13.42
C ALA A 162 -0.78 -9.73 13.41
N VAL A 163 -1.37 -10.93 13.31
CA VAL A 163 -2.84 -11.11 13.33
C VAL A 163 -3.44 -10.57 14.63
N ALA A 164 -2.81 -10.82 15.79
CA ALA A 164 -3.26 -10.31 17.08
C ALA A 164 -3.16 -8.77 17.23
N LEU A 165 -2.38 -8.10 16.40
CA LEU A 165 -2.20 -6.64 16.40
C LEU A 165 -3.09 -5.93 15.36
N LEU A 166 -3.66 -6.67 14.41
CA LEU A 166 -4.51 -6.10 13.37
C LEU A 166 -5.83 -5.57 13.95
N PRO A 167 -6.40 -4.49 13.37
CA PRO A 167 -7.75 -4.06 13.71
C PRO A 167 -8.76 -5.17 13.43
N GLU A 168 -9.72 -5.38 14.34
CA GLU A 168 -10.70 -6.48 14.25
C GLU A 168 -11.50 -6.49 12.94
N HIS A 169 -11.78 -5.31 12.38
CA HIS A 169 -12.53 -5.12 11.13
C HIS A 169 -11.66 -5.19 9.87
N ALA A 170 -10.33 -5.26 10.00
CA ALA A 170 -9.44 -5.39 8.86
C ALA A 170 -9.63 -6.75 8.19
N LEU A 171 -9.62 -6.78 6.87
CA LEU A 171 -9.75 -8.02 6.12
C LEU A 171 -8.37 -8.69 5.98
N VAL A 172 -8.30 -9.99 6.24
CA VAL A 172 -7.09 -10.79 6.07
C VAL A 172 -7.32 -11.89 5.04
N GLY A 173 -6.28 -12.15 4.24
CA GLY A 173 -6.21 -13.32 3.37
C GLY A 173 -4.84 -13.98 3.46
N LEU A 174 -4.76 -15.23 3.00
CA LEU A 174 -3.53 -16.02 3.03
C LEU A 174 -3.28 -16.69 1.67
N VAL A 175 -2.08 -16.47 1.14
CA VAL A 175 -1.48 -17.22 0.03
C VAL A 175 -0.22 -17.87 0.55
N THR A 176 -0.05 -19.17 0.34
CA THR A 176 1.23 -19.85 0.58
C THR A 176 1.77 -20.37 -0.74
N PHE A 177 3.09 -20.43 -0.91
CA PHE A 177 3.66 -20.89 -2.17
C PHE A 177 5.04 -21.52 -2.02
N GLY A 178 5.32 -22.44 -2.95
CA GLY A 178 6.63 -23.03 -3.17
C GLY A 178 6.74 -23.37 -4.65
N THR A 179 6.67 -24.67 -4.98
CA THR A 179 6.55 -25.15 -6.37
C THR A 179 5.21 -24.78 -7.01
N GLN A 180 4.16 -24.66 -6.20
CA GLN A 180 2.80 -24.26 -6.58
C GLN A 180 2.33 -23.10 -5.69
N VAL A 181 1.29 -22.40 -6.11
CA VAL A 181 0.66 -21.33 -5.34
C VAL A 181 -0.66 -21.85 -4.77
N HIS A 182 -0.85 -21.69 -3.46
CA HIS A 182 -2.02 -22.09 -2.70
C HIS A 182 -2.73 -20.84 -2.18
N LEU A 183 -3.92 -20.56 -2.72
CA LEU A 183 -4.81 -19.54 -2.16
C LEU A 183 -5.81 -20.19 -1.21
N HIS A 184 -5.80 -19.75 0.05
CA HIS A 184 -6.63 -20.32 1.11
C HIS A 184 -7.99 -19.62 1.18
N GLU A 185 -9.06 -20.39 1.18
CA GLU A 185 -10.42 -19.91 1.41
C GLU A 185 -10.75 -19.94 2.90
N LEU A 186 -10.78 -18.77 3.54
CA LEU A 186 -11.01 -18.63 4.98
C LEU A 186 -12.51 -18.70 5.35
N GLY A 187 -13.39 -18.38 4.40
CA GLY A 187 -14.86 -18.32 4.53
C GLY A 187 -15.56 -19.63 4.87
N PHE A 188 -14.85 -20.75 4.86
CA PHE A 188 -15.45 -22.07 5.05
C PHE A 188 -14.80 -22.80 6.23
N SER A 189 -15.31 -22.56 7.44
CA SER A 189 -14.74 -23.09 8.68
C SER A 189 -14.91 -24.61 8.87
N GLU A 190 -15.84 -25.24 8.14
CA GLU A 190 -16.07 -26.69 8.23
C GLU A 190 -14.95 -27.53 7.60
N LEU A 191 -14.25 -26.99 6.59
CA LEU A 191 -13.18 -27.68 5.88
C LEU A 191 -12.20 -26.69 5.26
N SER A 192 -10.90 -26.94 5.40
CA SER A 192 -9.89 -26.18 4.65
C SER A 192 -10.06 -26.39 3.14
N LYS A 193 -10.33 -25.30 2.41
CA LYS A 193 -10.42 -25.27 0.95
C LYS A 193 -9.27 -24.44 0.40
N ILE A 194 -8.52 -25.03 -0.53
CA ILE A 194 -7.34 -24.40 -1.13
C ILE A 194 -7.46 -24.44 -2.65
N TYR A 195 -7.24 -23.29 -3.28
CA TYR A 195 -7.15 -23.15 -4.73
C TYR A 195 -5.68 -23.22 -5.14
N VAL A 196 -5.35 -24.18 -6.01
CA VAL A 196 -3.97 -24.46 -6.41
C VAL A 196 -3.71 -23.94 -7.81
N PHE A 197 -2.73 -23.05 -7.95
CA PHE A 197 -2.27 -22.52 -9.23
C PHE A 197 -0.88 -23.06 -9.56
N ARG A 198 -0.68 -23.40 -10.84
CA ARG A 198 0.58 -23.94 -11.33
C ARG A 198 1.66 -22.85 -11.39
N GLY A 199 2.74 -23.02 -10.62
CA GLY A 199 3.83 -22.05 -10.49
C GLY A 199 4.66 -21.81 -11.76
N SER A 200 4.63 -22.71 -12.75
CA SER A 200 5.36 -22.56 -14.02
C SER A 200 4.59 -21.76 -15.10
N LYS A 201 3.31 -21.44 -14.88
CA LYS A 201 2.45 -20.84 -15.90
C LYS A 201 2.14 -19.38 -15.55
N GLU A 202 2.22 -18.51 -16.55
CA GLU A 202 1.66 -17.16 -16.46
C GLU A 202 0.13 -17.22 -16.53
N ILE A 203 -0.54 -16.56 -15.59
CA ILE A 203 -2.00 -16.56 -15.46
C ILE A 203 -2.45 -15.10 -15.41
N SER A 204 -3.36 -14.67 -16.28
CA SER A 204 -3.83 -13.28 -16.27
C SER A 204 -4.77 -13.01 -15.09
N LYS A 205 -4.96 -11.73 -14.75
CA LYS A 205 -5.95 -11.31 -13.75
C LYS A 205 -7.33 -11.90 -14.05
N GLU A 206 -7.78 -11.84 -15.30
CA GLU A 206 -9.10 -12.32 -15.72
C GLU A 206 -9.23 -13.83 -15.53
N GLN A 207 -8.16 -14.59 -15.81
CA GLN A 207 -8.12 -16.04 -15.59
C GLN A 207 -8.15 -16.39 -14.10
N ILE A 208 -7.46 -15.62 -13.26
CA ILE A 208 -7.51 -15.78 -11.80
C ILE A 208 -8.95 -15.54 -11.32
N LEU A 209 -9.56 -14.43 -11.73
CA LEU A 209 -10.94 -14.09 -11.35
C LEU A 209 -11.93 -15.17 -11.80
N ASP A 210 -11.79 -15.72 -13.01
CA ASP A 210 -12.67 -16.77 -13.52
C ASP A 210 -12.54 -18.08 -12.73
N GLN A 211 -11.30 -18.52 -12.46
CA GLN A 211 -11.03 -19.72 -11.67
C GLN A 211 -11.54 -19.60 -10.23
N LEU A 212 -11.52 -18.40 -9.67
CA LEU A 212 -12.06 -18.11 -8.34
C LEU A 212 -13.58 -17.87 -8.33
N GLY A 213 -14.23 -17.79 -9.50
CA GLY A 213 -15.65 -17.48 -9.62
C GLY A 213 -15.98 -16.02 -9.25
N LEU A 214 -15.01 -15.11 -9.42
CA LEU A 214 -15.09 -13.69 -9.12
C LEU A 214 -15.33 -12.83 -10.37
N SER A 215 -15.26 -13.41 -11.56
CA SER A 215 -15.59 -12.73 -12.81
C SER A 215 -17.06 -12.32 -12.80
N GLY A 216 -17.34 -11.01 -12.93
CA GLY A 216 -18.69 -10.43 -12.93
C GLY A 216 -19.62 -10.85 -14.08
N GLY A 217 -19.22 -11.82 -14.90
CA GLY A 217 -20.03 -12.45 -15.94
C GLY A 217 -20.20 -13.92 -15.63
N GLY A 218 -21.45 -14.38 -15.49
CA GLY A 218 -21.77 -15.79 -15.27
C GLY A 218 -21.05 -16.70 -16.29
N ARG A 219 -20.57 -17.85 -15.80
CA ARG A 219 -19.82 -18.86 -16.56
C ARG A 219 -20.34 -19.04 -17.99
N PRO A 220 -19.52 -18.85 -19.05
CA PRO A 220 -19.88 -19.26 -20.39
C PRO A 220 -19.83 -20.79 -20.46
N GLY A 221 -20.98 -21.44 -20.62
CA GLY A 221 -21.06 -22.89 -20.83
C GLY A 221 -22.16 -23.62 -20.04
N PHE A 222 -22.83 -22.95 -19.10
CA PHE A 222 -24.07 -23.45 -18.51
C PHE A 222 -25.27 -22.82 -19.22
N PRO A 223 -26.22 -23.60 -19.76
CA PRO A 223 -27.37 -23.04 -20.46
C PRO A 223 -28.16 -22.13 -19.51
N LYS A 224 -28.36 -20.87 -19.92
CA LYS A 224 -29.32 -19.96 -19.26
C LYS A 224 -30.68 -20.63 -19.32
N MET A 225 -31.12 -21.20 -18.21
CA MET A 225 -32.49 -21.69 -18.06
C MET A 225 -33.41 -20.48 -18.21
N THR A 226 -34.18 -20.47 -19.30
CA THR A 226 -35.25 -19.51 -19.54
C THR A 226 -36.23 -19.56 -18.38
N GLN A 227 -36.31 -18.49 -17.58
CA GLN A 227 -37.35 -18.34 -16.57
C GLN A 227 -38.71 -18.30 -17.28
N GLN A 228 -39.51 -19.35 -17.07
CA GLN A 228 -40.95 -19.29 -17.33
C GLN A 228 -41.61 -18.47 -16.22
N PRO A 229 -42.51 -17.53 -16.57
CA PRO A 229 -43.25 -16.79 -15.57
C PRO A 229 -44.40 -17.65 -15.04
N GLY A 230 -44.37 -18.01 -13.74
CA GLY A 230 -45.60 -18.45 -13.07
C GLY A 230 -45.55 -19.55 -12.00
N VAL A 231 -44.44 -19.83 -11.30
CA VAL A 231 -44.47 -20.80 -10.20
C VAL A 231 -43.79 -20.25 -8.94
N GLN A 232 -44.57 -20.05 -7.89
CA GLN A 232 -44.10 -19.78 -6.53
C GLN A 232 -43.30 -20.99 -6.02
N GLN A 233 -42.00 -20.81 -5.76
CA GLN A 233 -41.18 -21.81 -5.09
C GLN A 233 -41.09 -21.53 -3.59
N VAL A 234 -41.37 -22.60 -2.86
CA VAL A 234 -41.39 -22.74 -1.41
C VAL A 234 -39.97 -22.81 -0.84
N ASN A 235 -39.82 -22.23 0.36
CA ASN A 235 -38.65 -22.25 1.25
C ASN A 235 -37.68 -23.43 1.09
N GLY A 236 -36.46 -23.11 0.64
CA GLY A 236 -35.25 -23.92 0.77
C GLY A 236 -34.06 -22.98 0.97
N MET A 237 -33.51 -22.97 2.18
CA MET A 237 -32.47 -22.08 2.66
C MET A 237 -31.11 -22.40 2.00
N HIS A 238 -30.77 -21.72 0.90
CA HIS A 238 -29.37 -21.51 0.50
C HIS A 238 -29.18 -20.00 0.28
N PRO A 239 -28.30 -19.33 1.05
CA PRO A 239 -28.10 -17.90 0.87
C PRO A 239 -27.54 -17.62 -0.51
N LEU A 240 -28.31 -16.78 -1.22
CA LEU A 240 -27.93 -16.01 -2.39
C LEU A 240 -26.53 -15.41 -2.23
N VAL A 241 -25.64 -15.76 -3.16
CA VAL A 241 -24.32 -15.19 -3.49
C VAL A 241 -24.07 -13.79 -2.90
N THR A 242 -23.53 -13.74 -1.68
CA THR A 242 -22.93 -12.52 -1.13
C THR A 242 -21.45 -12.49 -1.55
N THR A 243 -21.08 -11.48 -2.34
CA THR A 243 -19.71 -10.93 -2.49
C THR A 243 -18.56 -11.95 -2.58
N GLY A 244 -18.30 -12.48 -3.77
CA GLY A 244 -17.40 -13.63 -3.97
C GLY A 244 -15.99 -13.50 -3.38
N VAL A 245 -15.43 -12.30 -3.21
CA VAL A 245 -14.08 -12.11 -2.66
C VAL A 245 -14.01 -12.33 -1.13
N ASN A 246 -15.11 -12.13 -0.42
CA ASN A 246 -15.17 -12.20 1.05
C ASN A 246 -14.98 -13.61 1.60
N ARG A 247 -15.06 -14.65 0.76
CA ARG A 247 -14.69 -16.01 1.15
C ARG A 247 -13.17 -16.21 1.28
N PHE A 248 -12.38 -15.36 0.64
CA PHE A 248 -10.92 -15.38 0.71
C PHE A 248 -10.39 -14.29 1.66
N LEU A 249 -11.12 -13.19 1.79
CA LEU A 249 -10.77 -12.03 2.62
C LEU A 249 -11.84 -11.85 3.71
N LEU A 250 -11.51 -12.22 4.94
CA LEU A 250 -12.43 -12.13 6.08
C LEU A 250 -11.93 -11.12 7.12
N PRO A 251 -12.84 -10.47 7.88
CA PRO A 251 -12.45 -9.73 9.07
C PRO A 251 -11.63 -10.61 10.02
N VAL A 252 -10.57 -10.06 10.63
CA VAL A 252 -9.73 -10.79 11.58
C VAL A 252 -10.57 -11.44 12.69
N SER A 253 -11.56 -10.71 13.20
CA SER A 253 -12.46 -11.20 14.25
C SER A 253 -13.28 -12.43 13.86
N GLU A 254 -13.42 -12.73 12.57
CA GLU A 254 -14.18 -13.87 12.05
C GLU A 254 -13.30 -15.06 11.70
N CYS A 255 -11.99 -14.87 11.48
CA CYS A 255 -11.09 -15.92 10.98
C CYS A 255 -9.82 -16.17 11.79
N GLU A 256 -9.67 -15.55 12.97
CA GLU A 256 -8.47 -15.70 13.82
C GLU A 256 -8.13 -17.16 14.15
N CYS A 257 -9.14 -17.94 14.59
CA CYS A 257 -8.96 -19.35 14.89
C CYS A 257 -8.56 -20.16 13.64
N THR A 258 -9.24 -19.93 12.51
CA THR A 258 -8.96 -20.60 11.24
C THR A 258 -7.54 -20.30 10.76
N LEU A 259 -7.10 -19.04 10.83
CA LEU A 259 -5.73 -18.66 10.49
C LEU A 259 -4.72 -19.32 11.42
N SER A 260 -5.01 -19.41 12.72
CA SER A 260 -4.12 -20.07 13.68
C SER A 260 -3.96 -21.56 13.35
N THR A 261 -5.04 -22.27 13.06
CA THR A 261 -5.00 -23.67 12.62
C THR A 261 -4.22 -23.84 11.32
N LEU A 262 -4.46 -22.98 10.32
CA LEU A 262 -3.71 -23.02 9.06
C LEU A 262 -2.21 -22.78 9.27
N LEU A 263 -1.83 -21.89 10.20
CA LEU A 263 -0.43 -21.65 10.54
C LEU A 263 0.19 -22.84 11.28
N ASP A 264 -0.56 -23.53 12.14
CA ASP A 264 -0.09 -24.74 12.82
C ASP A 264 0.17 -25.87 11.82
N GLU A 265 -0.72 -26.04 10.84
CA GLU A 265 -0.64 -27.07 9.80
C GLU A 265 0.34 -26.72 8.66
N LEU A 266 0.80 -25.47 8.56
CA LEU A 266 1.71 -25.04 7.50
C LEU A 266 3.04 -25.79 7.62
N GLN A 267 3.53 -26.33 6.51
CA GLN A 267 4.79 -27.08 6.43
C GLN A 267 5.67 -26.52 5.30
N PRO A 268 6.99 -26.79 5.31
CA PRO A 268 7.85 -26.49 4.19
C PRO A 268 7.35 -27.17 2.90
N ASP A 269 7.70 -26.61 1.76
CA ASP A 269 7.37 -27.21 0.46
C ASP A 269 7.97 -28.62 0.38
N GLN A 270 7.11 -29.62 0.18
CA GLN A 270 7.50 -31.03 0.22
C GLN A 270 8.05 -31.54 -1.12
N TRP A 271 8.13 -30.67 -2.14
CA TRP A 271 8.67 -31.05 -3.44
C TRP A 271 10.18 -31.31 -3.32
N PRO A 272 10.67 -32.48 -3.77
CA PRO A 272 12.08 -32.82 -3.65
C PRO A 272 12.97 -31.80 -4.38
N VAL A 273 14.03 -31.38 -3.71
CA VAL A 273 15.08 -30.55 -4.30
C VAL A 273 16.26 -31.46 -4.64
N GLU A 274 16.55 -31.59 -5.92
CA GLU A 274 17.69 -32.39 -6.39
C GLU A 274 19.02 -31.80 -5.89
N ALA A 275 20.01 -32.66 -5.64
CA ALA A 275 21.34 -32.23 -5.23
C ALA A 275 21.94 -31.30 -6.30
N GLY A 276 22.49 -30.16 -5.87
CA GLY A 276 23.02 -29.14 -6.78
C GLY A 276 21.95 -28.19 -7.33
N ASN A 277 20.68 -28.35 -6.96
CA ASN A 277 19.61 -27.42 -7.34
C ASN A 277 19.06 -26.62 -6.14
N ARG A 278 18.53 -25.44 -6.45
CA ARG A 278 17.70 -24.61 -5.58
C ARG A 278 16.27 -25.17 -5.55
N ALA A 279 15.54 -24.83 -4.50
CA ALA A 279 14.10 -25.07 -4.44
C ALA A 279 13.37 -24.38 -5.61
N ILE A 280 12.27 -24.98 -6.05
CA ILE A 280 11.41 -24.43 -7.11
C ILE A 280 10.50 -23.39 -6.47
N ARG A 281 10.82 -22.11 -6.64
CA ARG A 281 10.13 -20.99 -6.00
C ARG A 281 9.41 -20.17 -7.06
N CYS A 282 8.07 -20.19 -7.07
CA CYS A 282 7.24 -19.48 -8.06
C CYS A 282 6.73 -18.11 -7.58
N THR A 283 7.61 -17.29 -6.98
CA THR A 283 7.28 -16.00 -6.36
C THR A 283 6.47 -15.08 -7.28
N GLY A 284 6.83 -14.99 -8.56
CA GLY A 284 6.11 -14.12 -9.50
C GLY A 284 4.65 -14.54 -9.69
N VAL A 285 4.36 -15.84 -9.77
CA VAL A 285 2.98 -16.34 -9.86
C VAL A 285 2.23 -16.07 -8.56
N ALA A 286 2.86 -16.27 -7.39
CA ALA A 286 2.23 -16.03 -6.10
C ALA A 286 1.77 -14.57 -5.95
N LEU A 287 2.66 -13.63 -6.28
CA LEU A 287 2.34 -12.19 -6.25
C LEU A 287 1.28 -11.81 -7.28
N ASN A 288 1.28 -12.44 -8.45
CA ASN A 288 0.29 -12.20 -9.49
C ASN A 288 -1.11 -12.75 -9.10
N VAL A 289 -1.18 -13.92 -8.47
CA VAL A 289 -2.42 -14.47 -7.89
C VAL A 289 -2.95 -13.53 -6.80
N ALA A 290 -2.09 -13.06 -5.90
CA ALA A 290 -2.44 -12.10 -4.86
C ALA A 290 -3.00 -10.80 -5.44
N ALA A 291 -2.31 -10.20 -6.42
CA ALA A 291 -2.76 -8.99 -7.10
C ALA A 291 -4.05 -9.22 -7.92
N GLY A 292 -4.24 -10.41 -8.47
CA GLY A 292 -5.46 -10.79 -9.18
C GLY A 292 -6.67 -10.87 -8.24
N LEU A 293 -6.51 -11.53 -7.09
CA LEU A 293 -7.53 -11.63 -6.04
C LEU A 293 -7.94 -10.24 -5.53
N LEU A 294 -6.96 -9.41 -5.13
CA LEU A 294 -7.24 -8.07 -4.63
C LEU A 294 -7.91 -7.20 -5.70
N GLY A 295 -7.63 -7.47 -6.98
CA GLY A 295 -8.29 -6.81 -8.10
C GLY A 295 -9.81 -7.07 -8.21
N ALA A 296 -10.38 -7.95 -7.37
CA ALA A 296 -11.82 -8.16 -7.19
C ALA A 296 -12.44 -7.32 -6.06
N CYS A 297 -11.63 -6.64 -5.24
CA CYS A 297 -12.10 -5.76 -4.18
C CYS A 297 -12.88 -4.56 -4.74
N VAL A 298 -13.67 -3.93 -3.88
CA VAL A 298 -14.37 -2.69 -4.21
C VAL A 298 -13.34 -1.62 -4.58
N PRO A 299 -13.50 -0.88 -5.70
CA PRO A 299 -12.58 0.18 -6.07
C PRO A 299 -12.41 1.20 -4.93
N GLY A 300 -11.16 1.53 -4.60
CA GLY A 300 -10.83 2.40 -3.46
C GLY A 300 -10.63 1.66 -2.13
N THR A 301 -10.78 0.33 -2.08
CA THR A 301 -10.27 -0.48 -0.97
C THR A 301 -8.75 -0.39 -0.90
N GLY A 302 -8.21 0.04 0.23
CA GLY A 302 -6.76 0.00 0.49
C GLY A 302 -6.32 -1.42 0.83
N ALA A 303 -5.35 -1.96 0.09
CA ALA A 303 -4.86 -3.31 0.33
C ALA A 303 -3.32 -3.37 0.33
N ARG A 304 -2.73 -4.21 1.18
CA ARG A 304 -1.30 -4.57 1.14
C ARG A 304 -1.13 -6.06 0.87
N ILE A 305 -0.29 -6.37 -0.09
CA ILE A 305 0.34 -7.68 -0.25
C ILE A 305 1.59 -7.67 0.61
N ILE A 306 1.67 -8.56 1.60
CA ILE A 306 2.83 -8.69 2.49
C ILE A 306 3.53 -9.99 2.16
N ALA A 307 4.62 -9.89 1.38
CA ALA A 307 5.37 -11.04 0.90
C ALA A 307 6.51 -11.39 1.87
N LEU A 308 6.47 -12.60 2.43
CA LEU A 308 7.52 -13.17 3.26
C LEU A 308 8.34 -14.13 2.39
N LEU A 309 9.55 -13.73 1.97
CA LEU A 309 10.35 -14.43 0.97
C LEU A 309 11.62 -15.04 1.56
N GLY A 310 11.89 -16.31 1.24
CA GLY A 310 13.08 -17.05 1.70
C GLY A 310 14.17 -17.24 0.65
N GLY A 311 14.07 -16.56 -0.50
CA GLY A 311 15.05 -16.67 -1.58
C GLY A 311 14.54 -16.14 -2.92
N PRO A 312 15.34 -16.29 -4.00
CA PRO A 312 14.97 -15.80 -5.32
C PRO A 312 13.88 -16.66 -5.98
N CYS A 313 13.11 -16.04 -6.89
CA CYS A 313 12.20 -16.76 -7.78
C CYS A 313 13.00 -17.61 -8.78
N THR A 314 12.70 -18.91 -8.88
CA THR A 314 13.41 -19.88 -9.74
C THR A 314 12.50 -20.59 -10.75
N GLU A 315 11.20 -20.31 -10.73
CA GLU A 315 10.22 -20.91 -11.63
C GLU A 315 9.11 -19.93 -12.04
N GLY A 316 8.66 -20.04 -13.29
CA GLY A 316 7.57 -19.22 -13.82
C GLY A 316 7.95 -17.79 -14.22
N PRO A 317 6.95 -16.91 -14.40
CA PRO A 317 7.19 -15.48 -14.63
C PRO A 317 7.94 -14.83 -13.46
N GLY A 318 8.83 -13.89 -13.76
CA GLY A 318 9.63 -13.21 -12.73
C GLY A 318 10.82 -14.02 -12.21
N VAL A 319 11.24 -15.11 -12.86
CA VAL A 319 12.47 -15.85 -12.54
C VAL A 319 13.67 -14.91 -12.44
N ILE A 320 14.43 -15.05 -11.36
CA ILE A 320 15.62 -14.24 -11.03
C ILE A 320 16.90 -15.01 -11.38
N VAL A 321 16.91 -16.31 -11.11
CA VAL A 321 18.04 -17.21 -11.30
C VAL A 321 17.51 -18.60 -11.62
N SER A 322 18.29 -19.42 -12.33
CA SER A 322 17.94 -20.82 -12.57
C SER A 322 17.99 -21.64 -11.27
N LYS A 323 17.56 -22.89 -11.37
CA LYS A 323 17.64 -23.84 -10.26
C LYS A 323 19.06 -24.30 -10.00
N ASP A 324 19.93 -24.33 -11.01
CA ASP A 324 21.29 -24.87 -10.88
C ASP A 324 22.15 -24.00 -9.96
N LEU A 325 22.61 -24.54 -8.83
CA LEU A 325 23.44 -23.84 -7.85
C LEU A 325 24.81 -23.43 -8.41
N SER A 326 25.28 -24.08 -9.50
CA SER A 326 26.50 -23.68 -10.18
C SER A 326 26.36 -22.34 -10.91
N GLU A 327 25.13 -21.94 -11.24
CA GLU A 327 24.82 -20.62 -11.77
C GLU A 327 24.57 -19.65 -10.61
N PRO A 328 25.46 -18.67 -10.37
CA PRO A 328 25.29 -17.73 -9.27
C PRO A 328 24.16 -16.74 -9.55
N VAL A 329 23.59 -16.17 -8.48
CA VAL A 329 22.70 -15.01 -8.64
C VAL A 329 23.52 -13.84 -9.19
N ARG A 330 23.00 -13.18 -10.23
CA ARG A 330 23.62 -12.02 -10.89
C ARG A 330 24.18 -10.99 -9.89
N SER A 331 25.34 -10.43 -10.23
CA SER A 331 26.02 -9.33 -9.55
C SER A 331 25.91 -8.01 -10.32
N HIS A 332 26.33 -6.90 -9.70
CA HIS A 332 26.44 -5.61 -10.40
C HIS A 332 27.33 -5.69 -11.64
N LYS A 333 28.43 -6.44 -11.57
CA LYS A 333 29.34 -6.64 -12.71
C LYS A 333 28.66 -7.36 -13.88
N ASP A 334 27.75 -8.28 -13.60
CA ASP A 334 27.01 -8.99 -14.63
C ASP A 334 25.99 -8.07 -15.28
N LEU A 335 25.31 -7.22 -14.50
CA LEU A 335 24.40 -6.19 -15.02
C LEU A 335 25.13 -5.18 -15.90
N ASP A 336 26.30 -4.69 -15.46
CA ASP A 336 27.11 -3.73 -16.22
C ASP A 336 27.59 -4.29 -17.57
N LYS A 337 27.76 -5.61 -17.66
CA LYS A 337 28.20 -6.32 -18.86
C LYS A 337 27.06 -6.94 -19.68
N ASP A 338 25.81 -6.71 -19.28
CA ASP A 338 24.62 -7.34 -19.85
C ASP A 338 24.70 -8.89 -19.88
N ALA A 339 25.34 -9.47 -18.85
CA ALA A 339 25.58 -10.90 -18.67
C ALA A 339 24.56 -11.54 -17.71
N ALA A 340 23.42 -10.89 -17.45
CA ALA A 340 22.36 -11.36 -16.56
C ALA A 340 21.09 -11.77 -17.36
N PRO A 341 20.99 -13.03 -17.81
CA PRO A 341 20.01 -13.45 -18.83
C PRO A 341 18.55 -13.30 -18.37
N HIS A 342 18.28 -13.38 -17.07
CA HIS A 342 16.93 -13.30 -16.52
C HIS A 342 16.47 -11.86 -16.20
N PHE A 343 17.41 -10.94 -16.02
CA PHE A 343 17.15 -9.65 -15.38
C PHE A 343 16.10 -8.81 -16.12
N GLN A 344 16.27 -8.58 -17.42
CA GLN A 344 15.36 -7.72 -18.19
C GLN A 344 13.95 -8.30 -18.29
N LYS A 345 13.82 -9.62 -18.43
CA LYS A 345 12.53 -10.30 -18.49
C LYS A 345 11.80 -10.22 -17.15
N ALA A 346 12.53 -10.39 -16.04
CA ALA A 346 11.99 -10.28 -14.69
C ALA A 346 11.57 -8.84 -14.35
N VAL A 347 12.42 -7.85 -14.63
CA VAL A 347 12.09 -6.42 -14.46
C VAL A 347 10.81 -6.06 -15.23
N LYS A 348 10.67 -6.53 -16.48
CA LYS A 348 9.45 -6.29 -17.28
C LYS A 348 8.21 -6.93 -16.66
N PHE A 349 8.33 -8.13 -16.12
CA PHE A 349 7.22 -8.79 -15.43
C PHE A 349 6.78 -8.00 -14.20
N TYR A 350 7.72 -7.63 -13.33
CA TYR A 350 7.41 -6.86 -12.12
C TYR A 350 6.98 -5.42 -12.40
N ASP A 351 7.41 -4.78 -13.50
CA ASP A 351 6.84 -3.51 -13.98
C ASP A 351 5.36 -3.67 -14.39
N GLY A 352 4.99 -4.80 -15.00
CA GLY A 352 3.59 -5.15 -15.27
C GLY A 352 2.78 -5.28 -13.99
N LEU A 353 3.31 -6.00 -12.99
CA LEU A 353 2.69 -6.13 -11.68
C LEU A 353 2.55 -4.76 -10.98
N ALA A 354 3.58 -3.91 -11.07
CA ALA A 354 3.57 -2.55 -10.52
C ALA A 354 2.40 -1.73 -11.08
N LYS A 355 2.23 -1.72 -12.41
CA LYS A 355 1.14 -1.01 -13.08
C LYS A 355 -0.23 -1.52 -12.62
N GLN A 356 -0.38 -2.83 -12.50
CA GLN A 356 -1.61 -3.43 -11.98
C GLN A 356 -1.91 -2.95 -10.56
N LEU A 357 -0.95 -3.05 -9.64
CA LEU A 357 -1.14 -2.66 -8.24
C LEU A 357 -1.44 -1.16 -8.09
N VAL A 358 -0.69 -0.30 -8.79
CA VAL A 358 -0.94 1.15 -8.80
C VAL A 358 -2.35 1.47 -9.30
N SER A 359 -2.79 0.86 -10.41
CA SER A 359 -4.13 1.11 -10.95
C SER A 359 -5.26 0.68 -10.01
N GLN A 360 -4.97 -0.25 -9.10
CA GLN A 360 -5.92 -0.78 -8.13
C GLN A 360 -5.85 -0.07 -6.78
N GLY A 361 -4.80 0.71 -6.51
CA GLY A 361 -4.59 1.34 -5.21
C GLY A 361 -4.01 0.39 -4.15
N HIS A 362 -3.26 -0.63 -4.58
CA HIS A 362 -2.71 -1.67 -3.71
C HIS A 362 -1.20 -1.54 -3.54
N VAL A 363 -0.70 -2.02 -2.39
CA VAL A 363 0.70 -1.93 -1.97
C VAL A 363 1.37 -3.31 -2.00
N LEU A 364 2.65 -3.38 -2.36
CA LEU A 364 3.48 -4.58 -2.21
C LEU A 364 4.61 -4.35 -1.20
N ASP A 365 4.51 -4.95 -0.03
CA ASP A 365 5.58 -5.03 0.96
C ASP A 365 6.39 -6.33 0.77
N VAL A 366 7.72 -6.26 0.90
CA VAL A 366 8.62 -7.42 0.80
C VAL A 366 9.49 -7.53 2.04
N PHE A 367 9.30 -8.61 2.78
CA PHE A 367 10.15 -9.04 3.89
C PHE A 367 10.91 -10.27 3.45
N ALA A 368 12.20 -10.11 3.20
CA ALA A 368 13.04 -11.16 2.68
C ALA A 368 14.10 -11.56 3.69
N SER A 369 14.11 -12.84 4.04
CA SER A 369 15.12 -13.46 4.90
C SER A 369 15.81 -14.58 4.15
N ALA A 370 17.04 -14.31 3.71
CA ALA A 370 17.85 -15.28 2.98
C ALA A 370 19.34 -14.95 3.11
N LEU A 371 20.19 -15.97 3.04
CA LEU A 371 21.65 -15.79 3.01
C LEU A 371 22.17 -15.28 1.66
N ASP A 372 21.38 -15.43 0.60
CA ASP A 372 21.69 -14.96 -0.75
C ASP A 372 20.58 -14.01 -1.24
N GLN A 373 20.80 -13.37 -2.39
CA GLN A 373 19.89 -12.38 -2.96
C GLN A 373 18.52 -12.96 -3.35
N VAL A 374 17.45 -12.22 -3.06
CA VAL A 374 16.07 -12.64 -3.35
C VAL A 374 15.47 -12.07 -4.65
N GLY A 375 16.19 -11.21 -5.37
CA GLY A 375 15.68 -10.56 -6.58
C GLY A 375 14.98 -9.21 -6.36
N LEU A 376 15.34 -8.46 -5.31
CA LEU A 376 14.77 -7.13 -5.07
C LEU A 376 15.04 -6.13 -6.20
N ALA A 377 16.17 -6.25 -6.90
CA ALA A 377 16.49 -5.35 -8.01
C ALA A 377 15.44 -5.42 -9.12
N GLU A 378 14.92 -6.62 -9.39
CA GLU A 378 13.86 -6.90 -10.36
C GLU A 378 12.48 -6.46 -9.84
N MET A 379 12.21 -6.65 -8.55
CA MET A 379 10.95 -6.29 -7.90
C MET A 379 10.81 -4.80 -7.57
N LYS A 380 11.92 -4.03 -7.66
CA LYS A 380 12.03 -2.63 -7.23
C LYS A 380 10.83 -1.76 -7.63
N LEU A 381 10.44 -1.80 -8.91
CA LEU A 381 9.37 -0.94 -9.42
C LEU A 381 8.00 -1.27 -8.84
N ALA A 382 7.71 -2.53 -8.54
CA ALA A 382 6.43 -2.93 -7.92
C ALA A 382 6.32 -2.43 -6.48
N ILE A 383 7.45 -2.38 -5.77
CA ILE A 383 7.50 -1.95 -4.38
C ILE A 383 7.49 -0.41 -4.31
N GLU A 384 8.44 0.26 -4.98
CA GLU A 384 8.61 1.71 -4.86
C GLU A 384 7.41 2.50 -5.40
N ARG A 385 6.83 2.09 -6.53
CA ARG A 385 5.69 2.80 -7.13
C ARG A 385 4.40 2.70 -6.33
N THR A 386 4.30 1.67 -5.48
CA THR A 386 3.14 1.44 -4.63
C THR A 386 3.35 1.92 -3.19
N GLY A 387 4.55 2.42 -2.85
CA GLY A 387 4.89 2.84 -1.49
C GLY A 387 5.05 1.68 -0.51
N GLY A 388 5.46 0.51 -1.02
CA GLY A 388 5.70 -0.67 -0.22
C GLY A 388 6.99 -0.62 0.59
N LEU A 389 7.01 -1.43 1.65
CA LEU A 389 8.15 -1.58 2.55
C LEU A 389 9.11 -2.68 2.05
N VAL A 390 10.39 -2.51 2.35
CA VAL A 390 11.42 -3.54 2.16
C VAL A 390 12.14 -3.77 3.47
N VAL A 391 12.21 -5.04 3.89
CA VAL A 391 13.06 -5.47 5.00
C VAL A 391 13.90 -6.64 4.52
N LEU A 392 15.21 -6.51 4.68
CA LEU A 392 16.19 -7.55 4.40
C LEU A 392 16.81 -8.05 5.70
N SER A 393 16.86 -9.36 5.85
CA SER A 393 17.57 -10.06 6.91
C SER A 393 18.16 -11.37 6.38
N GLU A 394 19.02 -11.99 7.18
CA GLU A 394 19.56 -13.33 6.87
C GLU A 394 18.61 -14.45 7.31
N SER A 395 17.79 -14.17 8.33
CA SER A 395 16.85 -15.12 8.95
C SER A 395 15.62 -14.38 9.48
N PHE A 396 14.45 -15.00 9.38
CA PHE A 396 13.21 -14.58 10.03
C PHE A 396 13.31 -14.70 11.57
N GLY A 397 14.34 -15.37 12.08
CA GLY A 397 14.70 -15.41 13.49
C GLY A 397 15.29 -14.10 14.02
N HIS A 398 15.83 -13.25 13.15
CA HIS A 398 16.53 -12.04 13.56
C HIS A 398 15.58 -10.92 14.03
N SER A 399 16.04 -10.11 14.98
CA SER A 399 15.30 -8.94 15.47
C SER A 399 14.98 -7.94 14.37
N VAL A 400 15.89 -7.78 13.39
CA VAL A 400 15.67 -6.94 12.21
C VAL A 400 14.36 -7.29 11.51
N PHE A 401 14.06 -8.57 11.28
CA PHE A 401 12.77 -8.98 10.75
C PHE A 401 11.66 -8.84 11.80
N LYS A 402 11.82 -9.46 12.96
CA LYS A 402 10.76 -9.58 13.98
C LYS A 402 10.22 -8.21 14.42
N ASP A 403 11.11 -7.28 14.72
CA ASP A 403 10.74 -5.96 15.21
C ASP A 403 10.20 -5.09 14.07
N SER A 404 10.79 -5.15 12.88
CA SER A 404 10.29 -4.39 11.73
C SER A 404 8.92 -4.88 11.27
N PHE A 405 8.69 -6.20 11.25
CA PHE A 405 7.41 -6.79 10.90
C PHE A 405 6.33 -6.41 11.91
N LYS A 406 6.65 -6.48 13.22
CA LYS A 406 5.76 -6.09 14.30
C LYS A 406 5.31 -4.62 14.18
N ARG A 407 6.24 -3.70 13.92
CA ARG A 407 5.99 -2.24 13.84
C ARG A 407 4.92 -1.85 12.81
N ILE A 408 4.72 -2.63 11.77
CA ILE A 408 3.66 -2.39 10.76
C ILE A 408 2.27 -2.39 11.42
N PHE A 409 2.08 -3.27 12.40
CA PHE A 409 0.78 -3.54 13.01
C PHE A 409 0.64 -2.91 14.39
N GLU A 410 1.71 -2.36 14.96
CA GLU A 410 1.64 -1.66 16.24
C GLU A 410 0.80 -0.38 16.14
N GLY A 411 -0.08 -0.19 17.12
CA GLY A 411 -0.79 1.06 17.35
C GLY A 411 -0.04 1.99 18.31
N GLY A 412 -0.56 3.19 18.51
CA GLY A 412 -0.01 4.19 19.44
C GLY A 412 1.19 4.95 18.86
N GLU A 413 2.06 5.48 19.74
CA GLU A 413 3.19 6.35 19.39
C GLU A 413 4.22 5.68 18.46
N HIS A 414 4.29 4.35 18.45
CA HIS A 414 5.21 3.58 17.60
C HIS A 414 4.58 3.10 16.29
N SER A 415 3.33 3.46 16.03
CA SER A 415 2.65 3.08 14.79
C SER A 415 3.31 3.73 13.57
N LEU A 416 3.47 2.95 12.50
CA LEU A 416 3.91 3.49 11.21
C LEU A 416 2.85 4.39 10.55
N GLY A 417 1.62 4.43 11.06
CA GLY A 417 0.56 5.30 10.52
C GLY A 417 0.20 4.94 9.09
N LEU A 418 0.02 3.64 8.80
CA LEU A 418 -0.23 3.14 7.45
C LEU A 418 -1.42 3.86 6.82
N SER A 419 -1.19 4.42 5.65
CA SER A 419 -2.18 5.15 4.87
C SER A 419 -2.32 4.51 3.49
N PHE A 420 -3.52 4.60 2.93
CA PHE A 420 -3.89 3.94 1.68
C PHE A 420 -4.49 4.93 0.71
N ASN A 421 -4.33 4.67 -0.59
CA ASN A 421 -4.97 5.46 -1.66
C ASN A 421 -4.67 6.98 -1.59
N GLY A 422 -3.47 7.33 -1.15
CA GLY A 422 -3.02 8.72 -1.08
C GLY A 422 -2.93 9.37 -2.45
N THR A 423 -3.48 10.58 -2.58
CA THR A 423 -3.27 11.45 -3.75
C THR A 423 -2.51 12.68 -3.31
N PHE A 424 -1.38 12.96 -3.97
CA PHE A 424 -0.55 14.12 -3.69
C PHE A 424 -0.71 15.18 -4.78
N GLU A 425 -1.23 16.34 -4.42
CA GLU A 425 -1.50 17.47 -5.32
C GLU A 425 -0.68 18.69 -4.87
N ILE A 426 0.09 19.30 -5.78
CA ILE A 426 0.85 20.52 -5.51
C ILE A 426 0.26 21.68 -6.32
N ASN A 427 -0.23 22.70 -5.62
CA ASN A 427 -0.73 23.94 -6.22
C ASN A 427 0.29 25.07 -6.01
N CYS A 428 0.75 25.68 -7.10
CA CYS A 428 1.79 26.70 -7.07
C CYS A 428 1.29 28.07 -7.57
N SER A 429 2.00 29.14 -7.19
CA SER A 429 1.86 30.47 -7.79
C SER A 429 2.23 30.45 -9.28
N LYS A 430 1.70 31.39 -10.06
CA LYS A 430 1.83 31.42 -11.54
C LYS A 430 3.28 31.36 -12.07
N ASP A 431 4.24 31.86 -11.31
CA ASP A 431 5.65 31.94 -11.71
C ASP A 431 6.45 30.68 -11.38
N ILE A 432 5.82 29.68 -10.74
CA ILE A 432 6.43 28.44 -10.29
C ILE A 432 5.82 27.27 -11.05
N LYS A 433 6.67 26.33 -11.45
CA LYS A 433 6.26 25.09 -12.11
C LYS A 433 6.91 23.90 -11.41
N VAL A 434 6.13 22.85 -11.23
CA VAL A 434 6.62 21.55 -10.74
C VAL A 434 7.32 20.84 -11.89
N GLN A 435 8.60 20.51 -11.72
CA GLN A 435 9.36 19.75 -12.72
C GLN A 435 9.15 18.25 -12.59
N GLY A 436 8.85 17.77 -11.39
CA GLY A 436 8.61 16.36 -11.10
C GLY A 436 8.65 16.10 -9.61
N VAL A 437 8.46 14.84 -9.25
CA VAL A 437 8.55 14.32 -7.88
C VAL A 437 9.49 13.12 -7.91
N ILE A 438 10.35 13.01 -6.90
CA ILE A 438 11.19 11.82 -6.66
C ILE A 438 10.76 11.25 -5.32
N GLY A 439 10.25 10.03 -5.33
CA GLY A 439 9.74 9.36 -4.13
C GLY A 439 8.78 8.22 -4.47
N PRO A 440 8.23 7.56 -3.46
CA PRO A 440 7.31 6.43 -3.63
C PRO A 440 5.92 6.90 -4.10
N CYS A 441 5.83 7.28 -5.37
CA CYS A 441 4.61 7.79 -5.98
C CYS A 441 4.55 7.41 -7.46
N THR A 442 3.34 7.46 -8.03
CA THR A 442 3.12 7.31 -9.47
C THR A 442 2.30 8.48 -9.99
N SER A 443 2.65 8.97 -11.17
CA SER A 443 1.88 10.03 -11.85
C SER A 443 0.45 9.56 -12.09
N LEU A 444 -0.52 10.46 -11.89
CA LEU A 444 -1.91 10.21 -12.25
C LEU A 444 -2.16 10.31 -13.77
N GLU A 445 -1.18 10.80 -14.55
CA GLU A 445 -1.28 10.98 -16.02
C GLU A 445 -2.54 11.74 -16.47
N LYS A 446 -3.00 12.70 -15.65
CA LYS A 446 -4.20 13.51 -15.88
C LYS A 446 -3.92 14.81 -16.62
#